data_AF-A0A5N5W0G6-F1
#
_entry.id   AF-A0A5N5W0G6-F1
#
_cell.length_a   1.000
_cell.length_b   1.000
_cell.length_c   1.000
_cell.angle_alpha   90.00
_cell.angle_beta   90.00
_cell.angle_gamma   90.00
#
_symmetry.space_group_name_H-M   'P 1'
#
loop_
_entity.id
_entity.type
_entity.pdbx_description
1 polymer ?
#
loop_
_entity_poly.entity_id
_entity_poly.type
_entity_poly.pdbx_seq_one_letter_code
_entity_poly.pdbx_strand_id
1 'polypeptide(L)'
;MIERYTRTVPYRLSRRGSGAGPGLAAAVWGAVFAVPSFVWATGRTFGARTTVSPSLVELARDRVTWFVAVLWVTGFLKLLGALLGIGLTRRRGPGLSRLMVFCGGGAAVLLVWHGGLFVLDGVLVETGALSAAPEIVDLTLWYLCLWGPWFIAGGLAFGAATARYARHRDTPREVRRLGAAGALGALLLSLASTVTGIG
;
A
#
# COMPACT_ATOMS: atom_id res chain seq x y z
N MET A 1 -37.87 -9.57 54.50
CA MET A 1 -36.40 -9.45 54.38
C MET A 1 -36.08 -9.63 52.90
N ILE A 2 -35.98 -8.54 52.13
CA ILE A 2 -35.80 -8.59 50.66
C ILE A 2 -34.34 -8.22 50.37
N GLU A 3 -33.59 -9.22 49.94
CA GLU A 3 -32.18 -9.14 49.59
C GLU A 3 -32.03 -8.35 48.27
N ARG A 4 -31.46 -7.14 48.35
CA ARG A 4 -31.13 -6.34 47.15
C ARG A 4 -29.93 -6.98 46.48
N TYR A 5 -30.17 -7.65 45.36
CA TYR A 5 -29.12 -8.12 44.46
C TYR A 5 -28.46 -6.90 43.80
N THR A 6 -27.39 -6.39 44.40
CA THR A 6 -26.50 -5.41 43.77
C THR A 6 -25.85 -6.05 42.56
N ARG A 7 -26.45 -5.84 41.37
CA ARG A 7 -25.78 -6.07 40.09
C ARG A 7 -24.61 -5.10 39.98
N THR A 8 -23.43 -5.54 40.40
CA THR A 8 -22.18 -4.93 39.98
C THR A 8 -22.05 -5.17 38.47
N VAL A 9 -22.45 -4.17 37.68
CA VAL A 9 -22.14 -4.15 36.25
C VAL A 9 -20.61 -4.05 36.18
N PRO A 10 -19.89 -5.06 35.67
CA PRO A 10 -18.45 -4.90 35.48
C PRO A 10 -18.28 -3.77 34.47
N TYR A 11 -17.67 -2.68 34.91
CA TYR A 11 -17.10 -1.69 34.02
C TYR A 11 -16.15 -2.46 33.11
N ARG A 12 -16.60 -2.80 31.89
CA ARG A 12 -15.65 -3.23 30.87
C ARG A 12 -14.78 -2.02 30.64
N LEU A 13 -13.60 -2.02 31.24
CA LEU A 13 -12.48 -1.20 30.80
C LEU A 13 -12.39 -1.44 29.30
N SER A 14 -12.94 -0.50 28.55
CA SER A 14 -12.83 -0.47 27.10
C SER A 14 -11.34 -0.39 26.84
N ARG A 15 -10.73 -1.52 26.45
CA ARG A 15 -9.41 -1.54 25.80
C ARG A 15 -9.54 -0.70 24.53
N ARG A 16 -9.36 0.61 24.68
CA ARG A 16 -9.38 1.62 23.62
C ARG A 16 -8.11 1.59 22.76
N GLY A 17 -7.37 0.47 22.74
CA GLY A 17 -5.97 0.44 22.33
C GLY A 17 -5.62 -0.29 21.03
N SER A 18 -6.54 -0.95 20.32
CA SER A 18 -6.16 -1.77 19.14
C SER A 18 -7.06 -1.59 17.91
N GLY A 19 -8.00 -0.65 17.96
CA GLY A 19 -9.04 -0.51 16.93
C GLY A 19 -8.58 0.17 15.64
N ALA A 20 -7.61 1.10 15.73
CA ALA A 20 -7.12 1.90 14.60
C ALA A 20 -5.88 1.30 13.91
N GLY A 21 -5.34 0.19 14.43
CA GLY A 21 -4.02 -0.34 14.07
C GLY A 21 -3.78 -0.49 12.56
N PRO A 22 -4.63 -1.20 11.81
CA PRO A 22 -4.39 -1.42 10.38
C PRO A 22 -4.49 -0.15 9.52
N GLY A 23 -5.44 0.73 9.80
CA GLY A 23 -5.60 1.98 9.06
C GLY A 23 -4.46 2.96 9.34
N LEU A 24 -4.00 3.04 10.59
CA LEU A 24 -2.83 3.81 10.95
C LEU A 24 -1.55 3.22 10.36
N ALA A 25 -1.40 1.89 10.36
CA ALA A 25 -0.26 1.22 9.72
C ALA A 25 -0.20 1.53 8.22
N ALA A 26 -1.33 1.46 7.51
CA ALA A 26 -1.42 1.86 6.10
C ALA A 26 -1.09 3.35 5.91
N ALA A 27 -1.50 4.21 6.85
CA ALA A 27 -1.20 5.63 6.82
C ALA A 27 0.30 5.92 6.97
N VAL A 28 0.92 5.33 7.99
CA VAL A 28 2.36 5.45 8.25
C VAL A 28 3.15 4.88 7.08
N TRP A 29 2.75 3.71 6.57
CA TRP A 29 3.37 3.10 5.41
C TRP A 29 3.35 4.05 4.20
N GLY A 30 2.18 4.61 3.86
CA GLY A 30 2.06 5.55 2.74
C GLY A 30 2.87 6.83 2.92
N ALA A 31 2.91 7.39 4.14
CA ALA A 31 3.67 8.59 4.44
C ALA A 31 5.18 8.36 4.36
N VAL A 32 5.68 7.26 4.98
CA VAL A 32 7.10 6.87 4.91
C VAL A 32 7.50 6.60 3.46
N PHE A 33 6.66 5.91 2.70
CA PHE A 33 6.93 5.59 1.30
C PHE A 33 6.91 6.81 0.37
N ALA A 34 6.23 7.89 0.75
CA ALA A 34 6.21 9.14 0.00
C ALA A 34 7.54 9.92 0.08
N VAL A 35 8.28 9.77 1.19
CA VAL A 35 9.51 10.52 1.44
C VAL A 35 10.55 10.31 0.33
N PRO A 36 10.90 9.08 -0.07
CA PRO A 36 11.83 8.86 -1.18
C PRO A 36 11.42 9.56 -2.47
N SER A 37 10.13 9.51 -2.85
CA SER A 37 9.64 10.16 -4.07
C SER A 37 9.87 11.67 -4.08
N PHE A 38 9.58 12.36 -2.97
CA PHE A 38 9.84 13.80 -2.87
C PHE A 38 11.34 14.13 -2.79
N VAL A 39 12.11 13.34 -2.04
CA VAL A 39 13.56 13.51 -1.96
C VAL A 39 14.20 13.40 -3.34
N TRP A 40 13.85 12.37 -4.12
CA TRP A 40 14.38 12.17 -5.47
C TRP A 40 13.88 13.24 -6.45
N ALA A 41 12.63 13.72 -6.30
CA ALA A 41 12.10 14.81 -7.13
C ALA A 41 12.87 16.13 -6.97
N THR A 42 13.54 16.33 -5.84
CA THR A 42 14.44 17.49 -5.63
C THR A 42 15.84 17.32 -6.23
N GLY A 43 16.11 16.18 -6.91
CA GLY A 43 17.42 15.83 -7.46
C GLY A 43 18.37 15.20 -6.44
N ARG A 44 17.93 15.00 -5.19
CA ARG A 44 18.72 14.33 -4.15
C ARG A 44 18.54 12.82 -4.29
N THR A 45 19.57 12.10 -4.71
CA THR A 45 19.54 10.63 -4.92
C THR A 45 19.93 9.83 -3.67
N PHE A 46 19.57 10.32 -2.48
CA PHE A 46 19.87 9.63 -1.22
C PHE A 46 19.09 8.30 -1.15
N GLY A 47 19.79 7.21 -0.79
CA GLY A 47 19.24 5.84 -0.77
C GLY A 47 19.00 5.21 -2.15
N ALA A 48 18.70 6.01 -3.19
CA ALA A 48 18.43 5.50 -4.54
C ALA A 48 19.66 4.84 -5.17
N ARG A 49 20.86 5.38 -4.93
CA ARG A 49 22.13 4.89 -5.51
C ARG A 49 22.45 3.43 -5.18
N THR A 50 21.89 2.90 -4.09
CA THR A 50 22.16 1.54 -3.61
C THR A 50 20.96 0.62 -3.72
N THR A 51 19.75 1.15 -3.93
CA THR A 51 18.50 0.37 -3.83
C THR A 51 17.61 0.46 -5.08
N VAL A 52 17.97 1.30 -6.06
CA VAL A 52 17.19 1.57 -7.27
C VAL A 52 18.13 1.57 -8.49
N SER A 53 17.62 1.18 -9.65
CA SER A 53 18.45 1.02 -10.86
C SER A 53 19.25 2.29 -11.20
N PRO A 54 20.49 2.16 -11.72
CA PRO A 54 21.34 3.29 -12.06
C PRO A 54 20.67 4.27 -13.04
N SER A 55 19.91 3.75 -14.01
CA SER A 55 19.16 4.54 -14.99
C SER A 55 18.13 5.48 -14.34
N LEU A 56 17.42 5.04 -13.30
CA LEU A 56 16.47 5.87 -12.55
C LEU A 56 17.19 6.93 -11.71
N VAL A 57 18.36 6.59 -11.17
CA VAL A 57 19.21 7.52 -10.41
C VAL A 57 19.70 8.65 -11.32
N GLU A 58 20.11 8.34 -12.55
CA GLU A 58 20.52 9.32 -13.56
C GLU A 58 19.37 10.23 -13.96
N LEU A 59 18.20 9.65 -14.30
CA LEU A 59 16.98 10.41 -14.61
C LEU A 59 16.61 11.40 -13.48
N ALA A 60 16.75 10.98 -12.22
CA ALA A 60 16.52 11.84 -11.05
C ALA A 60 17.56 12.97 -10.95
N ARG A 61 18.83 12.63 -11.14
CA ARG A 61 19.97 13.54 -11.02
C ARG A 61 19.95 14.61 -12.10
N ASP A 62 19.64 14.21 -13.34
CA ASP A 62 19.56 15.09 -14.51
C ASP A 62 18.26 15.91 -14.53
N ARG A 63 17.36 15.66 -13.56
CA ARG A 63 16.08 16.34 -13.40
C ARG A 63 15.25 16.34 -14.69
N VAL A 64 15.23 15.20 -15.37
CA VAL A 64 14.45 15.04 -16.59
C VAL A 64 12.97 15.33 -16.31
N THR A 65 12.39 16.29 -17.03
CA THR A 65 11.09 16.92 -16.69
C THR A 65 9.96 15.91 -16.49
N TRP A 66 9.82 14.95 -17.40
CA TRP A 66 8.77 13.94 -17.32
C TRP A 66 8.97 13.02 -16.10
N PHE A 67 10.21 12.68 -15.78
CA PHE A 67 10.54 11.79 -14.66
C PHE A 67 10.31 12.48 -13.31
N VAL A 68 10.71 13.75 -13.20
CA VAL A 68 10.42 14.59 -12.02
C VAL A 68 8.90 14.72 -11.82
N ALA A 69 8.13 14.91 -12.90
CA ALA A 69 6.68 14.94 -12.83
C ALA A 69 6.11 13.61 -12.30
N VAL A 70 6.60 12.46 -12.79
CA VAL A 70 6.23 11.13 -12.28
C VAL A 70 6.55 10.99 -10.79
N LEU A 71 7.72 11.44 -10.32
CA LEU A 71 8.09 11.39 -8.90
C LEU A 71 7.16 12.24 -8.03
N TRP A 72 6.80 13.44 -8.47
CA TRP A 72 5.82 14.29 -7.77
C TRP A 72 4.44 13.64 -7.71
N VAL A 73 3.92 13.21 -8.86
CA VAL A 73 2.59 12.57 -8.97
C VAL A 73 2.54 11.33 -8.08
N THR A 74 3.54 10.47 -8.15
CA THR A 74 3.59 9.25 -7.34
C THR A 74 3.82 9.54 -5.85
N GLY A 75 4.52 10.63 -5.50
CA GLY A 75 4.62 11.10 -4.12
C GLY A 75 3.28 11.53 -3.55
N PHE A 76 2.53 12.37 -4.29
CA PHE A 76 1.18 12.78 -3.89
C PHE A 76 0.20 11.60 -3.83
N LEU A 77 0.31 10.65 -4.75
CA LEU A 77 -0.52 9.44 -4.71
C LEU A 77 -0.28 8.62 -3.44
N LYS A 78 0.96 8.53 -2.96
CA LYS A 78 1.29 7.88 -1.68
C LYS A 78 0.72 8.64 -0.48
N LEU A 79 0.73 9.97 -0.51
CA LEU A 79 0.06 10.79 0.51
C LEU A 79 -1.46 10.59 0.50
N LEU A 80 -2.08 10.49 -0.68
CA LEU A 80 -3.48 10.10 -0.83
C LEU A 80 -3.75 8.71 -0.22
N GLY A 81 -2.84 7.76 -0.43
CA GLY A 81 -2.86 6.47 0.25
C GLY A 81 -2.79 6.62 1.78
N ALA A 82 -1.94 7.51 2.28
CA ALA A 82 -1.84 7.76 3.71
C ALA A 82 -3.15 8.33 4.30
N LEU A 83 -3.75 9.29 3.61
CA LEU A 83 -5.06 9.87 3.95
C LEU A 83 -6.18 8.82 3.89
N LEU A 84 -6.14 7.91 2.92
CA LEU A 84 -7.05 6.77 2.84
C LEU A 84 -6.91 5.87 4.07
N GLY A 85 -5.68 5.54 4.48
CA GLY A 85 -5.40 4.77 5.70
C GLY A 85 -5.99 5.42 6.95
N ILE A 86 -5.74 6.72 7.16
CA ILE A 86 -6.34 7.51 8.25
C ILE A 86 -7.86 7.47 8.16
N GLY A 87 -8.38 7.67 6.95
CA GLY A 87 -9.80 7.71 6.69
C GLY A 87 -10.52 6.40 7.03
N LEU A 88 -9.88 5.25 6.81
CA LEU A 88 -10.38 3.92 7.17
C LEU A 88 -10.40 3.66 8.69
N THR A 89 -9.84 4.55 9.52
CA THR A 89 -9.88 4.41 10.99
C THR A 89 -11.19 4.88 11.64
N ARG A 90 -11.98 5.71 10.95
CA ARG A 90 -13.19 6.34 11.50
C ARG A 90 -14.39 6.15 10.59
N ARG A 91 -15.58 5.94 11.16
CA ARG A 91 -16.82 5.89 10.38
C ARG A 91 -17.01 7.20 9.59
N ARG A 92 -17.37 7.08 8.31
CA ARG A 92 -17.67 8.19 7.39
C ARG A 92 -19.08 8.06 6.82
N GLY A 93 -19.57 9.12 6.18
CA GLY A 93 -20.82 9.06 5.41
C GLY A 93 -20.81 7.94 4.36
N PRO A 94 -22.00 7.49 3.90
CA PRO A 94 -22.13 6.32 3.01
C PRO A 94 -21.37 6.46 1.69
N GLY A 95 -21.42 7.62 1.03
CA GLY A 95 -20.68 7.86 -0.24
C GLY A 95 -19.17 7.74 -0.07
N LEU A 96 -18.60 8.48 0.89
CA LEU A 96 -17.16 8.43 1.17
C LEU A 96 -16.72 7.02 1.61
N SER A 97 -17.55 6.30 2.34
CA SER A 97 -17.28 4.91 2.71
C SER A 97 -17.11 3.98 1.52
N ARG A 98 -17.99 4.11 0.53
CA ARG A 98 -17.97 3.27 -0.68
C ARG A 98 -16.68 3.52 -1.46
N LEU A 99 -16.34 4.80 -1.66
CA LEU A 99 -15.10 5.20 -2.31
C LEU A 99 -13.87 4.68 -1.56
N MET A 100 -13.81 4.84 -0.25
CA MET A 100 -12.69 4.37 0.57
C MET A 100 -12.47 2.87 0.48
N VAL A 101 -13.54 2.08 0.48
CA VAL A 101 -13.43 0.62 0.43
C VAL A 101 -13.05 0.14 -0.97
N PHE A 102 -13.57 0.79 -2.01
CA PHE A 102 -13.13 0.56 -3.38
C PHE A 102 -11.63 0.87 -3.55
N CYS A 103 -11.19 2.07 -3.18
CA CYS A 103 -9.79 2.47 -3.26
C CYS A 103 -8.89 1.61 -2.36
N GLY A 104 -9.35 1.25 -1.16
CA GLY A 104 -8.60 0.42 -0.21
C GLY A 104 -8.43 -1.02 -0.70
N GLY A 105 -9.46 -1.59 -1.34
CA GLY A 105 -9.37 -2.89 -1.99
C GLY A 105 -8.43 -2.87 -3.20
N GLY A 106 -8.52 -1.83 -4.03
CA GLY A 106 -7.62 -1.63 -5.17
C GLY A 106 -6.16 -1.46 -4.74
N ALA A 107 -5.89 -0.58 -3.77
CA ALA A 107 -4.55 -0.36 -3.22
C ALA A 107 -3.97 -1.65 -2.61
N ALA A 108 -4.77 -2.43 -1.88
CA ALA A 108 -4.34 -3.70 -1.33
C ALA A 108 -3.84 -4.66 -2.42
N VAL A 109 -4.61 -4.83 -3.50
CA VAL A 109 -4.23 -5.73 -4.59
C VAL A 109 -3.06 -5.20 -5.40
N LEU A 110 -3.04 -3.92 -5.78
CA LEU A 110 -1.91 -3.35 -6.53
C LEU A 110 -0.59 -3.54 -5.78
N LEU A 111 -0.58 -3.26 -4.48
CA LEU A 111 0.63 -3.37 -3.66
C LEU A 111 1.07 -4.82 -3.45
N VAL A 112 0.15 -5.74 -3.16
CA VAL A 112 0.50 -7.17 -3.01
C VAL A 112 0.93 -7.77 -4.34
N TRP A 113 0.24 -7.45 -5.43
CA TRP A 113 0.55 -7.94 -6.77
C TRP A 113 1.93 -7.47 -7.20
N HIS A 114 2.17 -6.15 -7.15
CA HIS A 114 3.45 -5.58 -7.58
C HIS A 114 4.60 -6.01 -6.68
N GLY A 115 4.39 -6.09 -5.36
CA GLY A 115 5.39 -6.64 -4.44
C GLY A 115 5.68 -8.12 -4.68
N GLY A 116 4.65 -8.90 -5.05
CA GLY A 116 4.79 -10.31 -5.43
C GLY A 116 5.58 -10.49 -6.71
N LEU A 117 5.39 -9.62 -7.71
CA LEU A 117 6.20 -9.61 -8.93
C LEU A 117 7.69 -9.37 -8.61
N PHE A 118 8.00 -8.37 -7.78
CA PHE A 118 9.40 -8.15 -7.36
C PHE A 118 10.03 -9.36 -6.66
N VAL A 119 9.27 -10.05 -5.81
CA VAL A 119 9.76 -11.27 -5.15
C VAL A 119 9.94 -12.40 -6.16
N LEU A 120 8.98 -12.58 -7.08
CA LEU A 120 9.04 -13.62 -8.09
C LEU A 120 10.23 -13.41 -9.03
N ASP A 121 10.34 -12.23 -9.65
CA ASP A 121 11.44 -11.87 -10.54
C ASP A 121 12.78 -11.98 -9.81
N GLY A 122 12.82 -11.54 -8.55
CA GLY A 122 13.99 -11.67 -7.69
C GLY A 122 14.45 -13.12 -7.52
N VAL A 123 13.53 -14.03 -7.17
CA VAL A 123 13.84 -15.45 -7.01
C VAL A 123 14.24 -16.09 -8.33
N LEU A 124 13.58 -15.76 -9.45
CA LEU A 124 13.92 -16.34 -10.75
C LEU A 124 15.32 -15.92 -11.22
N VAL A 125 15.73 -14.69 -10.96
CA VAL A 125 17.08 -14.22 -11.28
C VAL A 125 18.13 -14.88 -10.36
N GLU A 126 17.89 -14.94 -9.05
CA GLU A 126 18.81 -15.58 -8.10
C GLU A 126 18.98 -17.10 -8.33
N THR A 127 17.93 -17.77 -8.81
CA THR A 127 17.97 -19.20 -9.15
C THR A 127 18.54 -19.48 -10.55
N GLY A 128 18.89 -18.43 -11.31
CA GLY A 128 19.41 -18.54 -12.67
C GLY A 128 18.36 -18.93 -13.72
N ALA A 129 17.07 -18.95 -13.35
CA ALA A 129 15.97 -19.24 -14.26
C ALA A 129 15.68 -18.06 -15.22
N LEU A 130 16.04 -16.84 -14.83
CA LEU A 130 16.03 -15.64 -15.66
C LEU A 130 17.44 -15.04 -15.73
N SER A 131 17.89 -14.70 -16.93
CA SER A 131 19.13 -13.93 -17.12
C SER A 131 18.84 -12.43 -17.00
N ALA A 132 19.48 -11.76 -16.05
CA ALA A 132 19.44 -10.31 -15.90
C ALA A 132 20.78 -9.70 -16.30
N ALA A 133 20.78 -8.44 -16.77
CA ALA A 133 22.00 -7.72 -17.03
C ALA A 133 22.84 -7.58 -15.73
N PRO A 134 24.18 -7.61 -15.78
CA PRO A 134 25.03 -7.60 -14.58
C PRO A 134 24.73 -6.44 -13.62
N GLU A 135 24.37 -5.28 -14.17
CA GLU A 135 24.00 -4.07 -13.41
C GLU A 135 22.70 -4.22 -12.61
N ILE A 136 21.83 -5.15 -12.99
CA ILE A 136 20.53 -5.40 -12.34
C ILE A 136 20.66 -6.50 -11.29
N VAL A 137 21.60 -7.43 -11.45
CA VAL A 137 21.82 -8.55 -10.52
C VAL A 137 22.10 -8.06 -9.10
N ASP A 138 22.94 -7.05 -8.94
CA ASP A 138 23.24 -6.46 -7.61
C ASP A 138 22.04 -5.75 -6.98
N LEU A 139 21.04 -5.38 -7.78
CA LEU A 139 19.80 -4.76 -7.35
C LEU A 139 18.69 -5.77 -7.06
N THR A 140 18.75 -6.96 -7.66
CA THR A 140 17.78 -8.05 -7.49
C THR A 140 17.52 -8.35 -6.02
N LEU A 141 18.57 -8.42 -5.19
CA LEU A 141 18.44 -8.66 -3.75
C LEU A 141 17.71 -7.52 -3.03
N TRP A 142 17.87 -6.27 -3.45
CA TRP A 142 17.13 -5.14 -2.88
C TRP A 142 15.65 -5.19 -3.27
N TYR A 143 15.36 -5.50 -4.54
CA TYR A 143 13.97 -5.68 -4.98
C TYR A 143 13.29 -6.86 -4.28
N LEU A 144 14.01 -7.97 -4.11
CA LEU A 144 13.53 -9.19 -3.46
C LEU A 144 13.35 -9.04 -1.94
N CYS A 145 14.35 -8.52 -1.23
CA CYS A 145 14.36 -8.53 0.24
C CYS A 145 13.77 -7.25 0.86
N LEU A 146 13.91 -6.10 0.19
CA LEU A 146 13.41 -4.82 0.71
C LEU A 146 12.11 -4.41 0.04
N TRP A 147 12.12 -4.19 -1.28
CA TRP A 147 10.98 -3.57 -1.95
C TRP A 147 9.76 -4.48 -1.99
N GLY A 148 9.90 -5.72 -2.49
CA GLY A 148 8.80 -6.68 -2.59
C GLY A 148 8.07 -6.89 -1.25
N PRO A 149 8.76 -7.26 -0.17
CA PRO A 149 8.18 -7.41 1.16
C PRO A 149 7.58 -6.10 1.69
N TRP A 150 8.20 -4.96 1.43
CA TRP A 150 7.67 -3.66 1.85
C TRP A 150 6.36 -3.31 1.13
N PHE A 151 6.26 -3.57 -0.18
CA PHE A 151 5.03 -3.42 -0.96
C PHE A 151 3.92 -4.36 -0.44
N ILE A 152 4.25 -5.64 -0.23
CA ILE A 152 3.31 -6.62 0.32
C ILE A 152 2.81 -6.17 1.70
N ALA A 153 3.69 -5.71 2.59
CA ALA A 153 3.32 -5.22 3.91
C ALA A 153 2.32 -4.05 3.84
N GLY A 154 2.55 -3.10 2.93
CA GLY A 154 1.61 -2.01 2.67
C GLY A 154 0.25 -2.51 2.19
N GLY A 155 0.26 -3.43 1.21
CA GLY A 155 -0.96 -4.01 0.65
C GLY A 155 -1.77 -4.80 1.69
N LEU A 156 -1.10 -5.58 2.55
CA LEU A 156 -1.72 -6.26 3.68
C LEU A 156 -2.32 -5.28 4.70
N ALA A 157 -1.64 -4.17 4.99
CA ALA A 157 -2.16 -3.13 5.87
C ALA A 157 -3.44 -2.49 5.31
N PHE A 158 -3.46 -2.12 4.02
CA PHE A 158 -4.66 -1.61 3.34
C PHE A 158 -5.79 -2.64 3.29
N GLY A 159 -5.47 -3.90 2.99
CA GLY A 159 -6.44 -5.00 2.97
C GLY A 159 -7.08 -5.22 4.34
N ALA A 160 -6.27 -5.27 5.39
CA ALA A 160 -6.74 -5.40 6.77
C ALA A 160 -7.57 -4.20 7.23
N ALA A 161 -7.15 -2.97 6.88
CA ALA A 161 -7.90 -1.74 7.17
C ALA A 161 -9.27 -1.76 6.48
N THR A 162 -9.30 -2.12 5.20
CA THR A 162 -10.51 -2.19 4.38
C THR A 162 -11.47 -3.26 4.89
N ALA A 163 -10.97 -4.47 5.16
CA ALA A 163 -11.78 -5.56 5.68
C ALA A 163 -12.37 -5.23 7.06
N ARG A 164 -11.57 -4.62 7.95
CA ARG A 164 -12.05 -4.18 9.26
C ARG A 164 -13.11 -3.10 9.12
N TYR A 165 -12.88 -2.10 8.28
CA TYR A 165 -13.81 -0.99 8.07
C TYR A 165 -15.16 -1.48 7.52
N ALA A 166 -15.14 -2.42 6.57
CA ALA A 166 -16.35 -3.02 6.00
C ALA A 166 -17.15 -3.86 7.01
N ARG A 167 -16.48 -4.54 7.96
CA ARG A 167 -17.14 -5.35 9.02
C ARG A 167 -17.96 -4.52 10.01
N HIS A 168 -17.64 -3.24 10.19
CA HIS A 168 -18.29 -2.39 11.18
C HIS A 168 -19.42 -1.52 10.59
N ARG A 169 -19.94 -1.89 9.42
CA ARG A 169 -21.01 -1.18 8.69
C ARG A 169 -22.34 -1.91 8.79
N ASP A 170 -23.43 -1.17 8.66
CA ASP A 170 -24.79 -1.72 8.74
C ASP A 170 -25.13 -2.61 7.52
N THR A 171 -24.44 -2.41 6.37
CA THR A 171 -24.53 -3.25 5.17
C THR A 171 -23.18 -3.87 4.76
N PRO A 172 -22.63 -4.85 5.50
CA PRO A 172 -21.28 -5.38 5.28
C PRO A 172 -21.07 -6.01 3.89
N ARG A 173 -22.12 -6.63 3.32
CA ARG A 173 -22.03 -7.37 2.05
C ARG A 173 -21.84 -6.44 0.84
N GLU A 174 -22.60 -5.35 0.78
CA GLU A 174 -22.50 -4.35 -0.30
C GLU A 174 -21.10 -3.69 -0.29
N VAL A 175 -20.66 -3.29 0.89
CA VAL A 175 -19.35 -2.65 1.07
C VAL A 175 -18.21 -3.62 0.73
N ARG A 176 -18.32 -4.90 1.09
CA ARG A 176 -17.32 -5.92 0.69
C ARG A 176 -17.27 -6.14 -0.83
N ARG A 177 -18.42 -6.13 -1.52
CA ARG A 177 -18.46 -6.23 -2.99
C ARG A 177 -17.75 -5.06 -3.66
N LEU A 178 -17.89 -3.85 -3.12
CA LEU A 178 -17.16 -2.69 -3.63
C LEU A 178 -15.64 -2.81 -3.44
N GLY A 179 -15.20 -3.37 -2.30
CA GLY A 179 -13.79 -3.66 -2.09
C GLY A 179 -13.26 -4.71 -3.06
N ALA A 180 -14.05 -5.76 -3.33
CA ALA A 180 -13.73 -6.76 -4.34
C ALA A 180 -13.71 -6.18 -5.76
N ALA A 181 -14.64 -5.28 -6.08
CA ALA A 181 -14.67 -4.59 -7.38
C ALA A 181 -13.43 -3.70 -7.56
N GLY A 182 -13.01 -2.98 -6.51
CA GLY A 182 -11.77 -2.19 -6.53
C GLY A 182 -10.53 -3.07 -6.72
N ALA A 183 -10.48 -4.21 -6.01
CA ALA A 183 -9.43 -5.21 -6.14
C ALA A 183 -9.35 -5.81 -7.57
N LEU A 184 -10.48 -6.22 -8.13
CA LEU A 184 -10.55 -6.77 -9.49
C LEU A 184 -10.20 -5.71 -10.55
N GLY A 185 -10.73 -4.50 -10.42
CA GLY A 185 -10.43 -3.40 -11.33
C GLY A 185 -8.96 -3.04 -11.33
N ALA A 186 -8.33 -2.99 -10.14
CA ALA A 186 -6.90 -2.82 -9.98
C ALA A 186 -6.08 -3.92 -10.67
N LEU A 187 -6.45 -5.18 -10.46
CA LEU A 187 -5.75 -6.32 -11.06
C LEU A 187 -5.85 -6.28 -12.58
N LEU A 188 -7.07 -6.07 -13.12
CA LEU A 188 -7.30 -5.98 -14.56
C LEU A 188 -6.53 -4.81 -15.18
N LEU A 189 -6.52 -3.65 -14.52
CA LEU A 189 -5.76 -2.50 -14.97
C LEU A 189 -4.25 -2.79 -14.98
N SER A 190 -3.75 -3.44 -13.93
CA SER A 190 -2.33 -3.83 -13.85
C SER A 190 -1.97 -4.83 -14.96
N LEU A 191 -2.80 -5.86 -15.17
CA LEU A 191 -2.58 -6.85 -16.23
C LEU A 191 -2.63 -6.21 -17.62
N ALA A 192 -3.60 -5.32 -17.85
CA ALA A 192 -3.71 -4.59 -19.11
C ALA A 192 -2.45 -3.75 -19.37
N SER A 193 -1.94 -3.05 -18.35
CA SER A 193 -0.69 -2.27 -18.44
C SER A 193 0.52 -3.14 -18.81
N THR A 194 0.62 -4.33 -18.21
CA THR A 194 1.70 -5.28 -18.53
C THR A 194 1.59 -5.80 -19.96
N VAL A 195 0.38 -6.15 -20.41
CA VAL A 195 0.13 -6.65 -21.77
C VAL A 195 0.37 -5.56 -22.84
N THR A 196 0.10 -4.29 -22.55
CA THR A 196 0.31 -3.18 -23.48
C THR A 196 1.75 -2.64 -23.47
N GLY A 197 2.64 -3.17 -22.63
CA GLY A 197 4.04 -2.72 -22.53
C GLY A 197 4.20 -1.34 -21.88
N ILE A 198 3.18 -0.88 -21.14
CA ILE A 198 3.20 0.40 -20.41
C ILE A 198 3.67 0.18 -18.95
N GLY A 199 3.65 -1.07 -18.47
CA GLY A 199 4.00 -1.48 -17.11
C GLY A 199 5.44 -1.92 -16.93
#